data_AF-A0A7J2WS61-F1
#
_entry.id   AF-A0A7J2WS61-F1
#
_cell.length_a   1.000
_cell.length_b   1.000
_cell.length_c   1.000
_cell.angle_alpha   90.00
_cell.angle_beta   90.00
_cell.angle_gamma   90.00
#
_symmetry.space_group_name_H-M   'P 1'
#
loop_
_entity.id
_entity.type
_entity.pdbx_description
1 polymer ?
#
loop_
_entity_poly.entity_id
_entity_poly.type
_entity_poly.pdbx_seq_one_letter_code
_entity_poly.pdbx_strand_id
1 'polypeptide(L)'
;MCTRYIVMRKLIIVMLATLLLHTLPLNSENGVKILVTFSNLAYDVKLITCPTDEIDYLVPPGLDPHEYELRPSDIEKLREAELIVSTAHTPFEASIKEMVSKGELKARLLEIPWIEGMRISRNPMTGGPNYHMPILDPSNYIKFMGTLRDALEEMNPSCGNYYDEKFEEVKGKIDELLKTPRLNLTALASDPRAQYYVEWLGIEVKYLLVKEEETPITPSELTEIYRKARNNEIDLIIVVGDERTASNRKAMEISEEFGIRVLKVPSPTEQGSVLDKLSAMISSLEEVEVTHSRVPYATHATYIIAALIISLVILILAYFRGVKQ
;
A
#
# COMPACT_ATOMS: atom_id res chain seq x y z
N MET A 1 68.35 30.68 25.10
CA MET A 1 67.62 29.52 25.68
C MET A 1 66.16 29.80 26.01
N CYS A 2 65.82 30.98 26.57
CA CYS A 2 64.45 31.30 27.01
C CYS A 2 63.39 31.30 25.89
N THR A 3 63.71 31.82 24.70
CA THR A 3 62.76 31.97 23.59
C THR A 3 62.32 30.64 22.97
N ARG A 4 63.24 29.66 22.87
CA ARG A 4 62.93 28.31 22.36
C ARG A 4 61.98 27.55 23.30
N TYR A 5 62.12 27.76 24.61
CA TYR A 5 61.27 27.14 25.63
C TYR A 5 59.82 27.62 25.55
N ILE A 6 59.63 28.92 25.28
CA ILE A 6 58.30 29.53 25.15
C ILE A 6 57.59 29.02 23.89
N VAL A 7 58.31 28.89 22.77
CA VAL A 7 57.76 28.37 21.51
C VAL A 7 57.36 26.90 21.65
N MET A 8 58.21 26.08 22.27
CA MET A 8 57.94 24.65 22.48
C MET A 8 56.75 24.41 23.41
N ARG A 9 56.59 25.25 24.45
CA ARG A 9 55.43 25.18 25.36
C ARG A 9 54.12 25.60 24.67
N LYS A 10 54.14 26.59 23.78
CA LYS A 10 52.97 26.97 22.98
C LYS A 10 52.57 25.87 21.99
N LEU A 11 53.55 25.22 21.35
CA LEU A 11 53.31 24.08 20.46
C LEU A 11 52.68 22.90 21.19
N ILE A 12 53.16 22.57 22.40
CA ILE A 12 52.58 21.49 23.22
C ILE A 12 51.14 21.82 23.62
N ILE A 13 50.84 23.08 24.00
CA ILE A 13 49.48 23.50 24.36
C ILE A 13 48.54 23.43 23.15
N VAL A 14 48.97 23.86 21.96
CA VAL A 14 48.17 23.75 20.73
C VAL A 14 47.95 22.27 20.37
N MET A 15 48.97 21.43 20.49
CA MET A 15 48.86 20.00 20.20
C MET A 15 47.94 19.26 21.19
N LEU A 16 47.98 19.61 22.48
CA LEU A 16 47.05 19.12 23.50
C LEU A 16 45.62 19.64 23.28
N ALA A 17 45.45 20.89 22.86
CA ALA A 17 44.15 21.45 22.54
C ALA A 17 43.54 20.77 21.30
N THR A 18 44.33 20.48 20.27
CA THR A 18 43.88 19.70 19.11
C THR A 18 43.57 18.25 19.47
N LEU A 19 44.28 17.65 20.43
CA LEU A 19 44.00 16.29 20.89
C LEU A 19 42.69 16.21 21.71
N LEU A 20 42.36 17.26 22.48
CA LEU A 20 41.08 17.38 23.21
C LEU A 20 39.88 17.66 22.29
N LEU A 21 40.11 18.26 21.11
CA LEU A 21 39.06 18.49 20.10
C LEU A 21 38.67 17.22 19.31
N HIS A 22 39.45 16.14 19.39
CA HIS A 22 39.13 14.84 18.78
C HIS A 22 38.46 13.86 19.74
N THR A 23 38.25 14.25 21.01
CA THR A 23 37.42 13.51 21.97
C THR A 23 36.06 14.16 22.07
N LEU A 24 35.40 14.40 20.93
CA LEU A 24 33.94 14.36 20.96
C LEU A 24 33.58 12.92 21.30
N PRO A 25 32.69 12.66 22.27
CA PRO A 25 32.16 11.32 22.41
C PRO A 25 31.64 10.90 21.04
N LEU A 26 32.15 9.79 20.49
CA LEU A 26 31.33 9.02 19.57
C LEU A 26 30.09 8.72 20.39
N ASN A 27 29.01 9.45 20.10
CA ASN A 27 27.71 9.14 20.64
C ASN A 27 27.47 7.69 20.19
N SER A 28 27.65 6.77 21.13
CA SER A 28 27.03 5.45 21.08
C SER A 28 25.54 5.72 21.28
N GLU A 29 24.93 6.34 20.27
CA GLU A 29 23.50 6.52 20.18
C GLU A 29 22.95 5.14 19.84
N ASN A 30 22.44 4.48 20.88
CA ASN A 30 21.51 3.39 20.66
C ASN A 30 20.40 3.98 19.79
N GLY A 31 20.14 3.40 18.62
CA GLY A 31 19.07 3.89 17.76
C GLY A 31 17.70 3.63 18.38
N VAL A 32 16.67 4.11 17.71
CA VAL A 32 15.30 4.04 18.23
C VAL A 32 14.82 2.59 18.18
N LYS A 33 14.27 2.09 19.29
CA LYS A 33 13.55 0.82 19.32
C LYS A 33 12.11 1.00 18.84
N ILE A 34 11.83 0.54 17.62
CA ILE A 34 10.56 0.73 16.93
C ILE A 34 9.81 -0.60 16.90
N LEU A 35 8.60 -0.63 17.44
CA LEU A 35 7.71 -1.78 17.38
C LEU A 35 6.51 -1.46 16.50
N VAL A 36 6.29 -2.27 15.48
CA VAL A 36 5.09 -2.15 14.64
C VAL A 36 4.06 -3.21 15.00
N THR A 37 2.78 -2.89 14.89
CA THR A 37 1.72 -3.85 15.24
C THR A 37 1.64 -5.00 14.24
N PHE A 38 1.84 -4.72 12.95
CA PHE A 38 1.85 -5.74 11.89
C PHE A 38 3.17 -5.78 11.15
N SER A 39 3.64 -6.98 10.82
CA SER A 39 4.92 -7.17 10.12
C SER A 39 5.04 -6.42 8.79
N ASN A 40 3.93 -6.15 8.09
CA ASN A 40 3.98 -5.40 6.83
C ASN A 40 4.49 -3.96 7.03
N LEU A 41 4.16 -3.33 8.16
CA LEU A 41 4.61 -1.97 8.48
C LEU A 41 6.12 -1.91 8.71
N ALA A 42 6.76 -3.02 9.09
CA ALA A 42 8.19 -3.06 9.29
C ALA A 42 8.94 -2.77 7.98
N TYR A 43 8.39 -3.18 6.83
CA TYR A 43 8.97 -2.85 5.52
C TYR A 43 8.88 -1.36 5.21
N ASP A 44 7.78 -0.69 5.59
CA ASP A 44 7.62 0.75 5.41
C ASP A 44 8.58 1.54 6.30
N VAL A 45 8.60 1.22 7.60
CA VAL A 45 9.49 1.84 8.57
C VAL A 45 10.95 1.67 8.16
N LYS A 46 11.32 0.47 7.68
CA LYS A 46 12.70 0.16 7.27
C LYS A 46 13.22 1.06 6.15
N LEU A 47 12.35 1.62 5.32
CA LEU A 47 12.76 2.49 4.21
C LEU A 47 13.50 3.74 4.71
N ILE A 48 13.17 4.24 5.91
CA ILE A 48 13.76 5.48 6.42
C ILE A 48 14.64 5.29 7.66
N THR A 49 14.54 4.18 8.38
CA THR A 49 15.34 3.95 9.59
C THR A 49 16.84 3.98 9.37
N CYS A 50 17.55 4.57 10.33
CA CYS A 50 19.00 4.64 10.42
C CYS A 50 19.56 3.22 10.72
N PRO A 51 20.83 2.92 10.38
CA PRO A 51 21.40 1.60 10.65
C PRO A 51 21.42 1.18 12.13
N THR A 52 21.38 2.13 13.06
CA THR A 52 21.35 1.91 14.50
C THR A 52 19.95 1.64 15.05
N ASP A 53 18.89 1.94 14.28
CA ASP A 53 17.52 1.73 14.74
C ASP A 53 17.14 0.25 14.66
N GLU A 54 16.35 -0.18 15.64
CA GLU A 54 15.89 -1.56 15.76
C GLU A 54 14.40 -1.60 15.45
N ILE A 55 13.99 -2.53 14.56
CA ILE A 55 12.59 -2.71 14.19
C ILE A 55 12.17 -4.12 14.56
N ASP A 56 11.08 -4.25 15.31
CA ASP A 56 10.41 -5.51 15.59
C ASP A 56 8.91 -5.38 15.29
N TYR A 57 8.19 -6.50 15.26
CA TYR A 57 6.75 -6.55 15.05
C TYR A 57 6.05 -7.48 16.02
N LEU A 58 4.76 -7.23 16.25
CA LEU A 58 3.90 -8.09 17.07
C LEU A 58 3.31 -9.23 16.25
N VAL A 59 2.53 -8.91 15.21
CA VAL A 59 1.86 -9.91 14.38
C VAL A 59 2.79 -10.35 13.24
N PRO A 60 3.25 -11.61 13.21
CA PRO A 60 4.07 -12.14 12.12
C PRO A 60 3.26 -12.33 10.82
N PRO A 61 3.96 -12.48 9.67
CA PRO A 61 3.32 -12.76 8.40
C PRO A 61 2.46 -14.03 8.45
N GLY A 62 1.29 -13.98 7.80
CA GLY A 62 0.40 -15.14 7.63
C GLY A 62 -0.54 -15.43 8.80
N LEU A 63 -0.50 -14.63 9.87
CA LEU A 63 -1.55 -14.66 10.89
C LEU A 63 -2.65 -13.64 10.57
N ASP A 64 -3.90 -13.99 10.92
CA ASP A 64 -5.00 -13.06 10.87
C ASP A 64 -4.85 -12.05 12.03
N PRO A 65 -4.73 -10.75 11.72
CA PRO A 65 -4.56 -9.73 12.74
C PRO A 65 -5.80 -9.52 13.64
N HIS A 66 -6.99 -9.91 13.20
CA HIS A 66 -8.24 -9.74 13.96
C HIS A 66 -8.37 -10.75 15.10
N GLU A 67 -7.82 -11.95 14.89
CA GLU A 67 -7.79 -13.05 15.86
C GLU A 67 -6.56 -13.03 16.77
N TYR A 68 -5.70 -12.03 16.62
CA TYR A 68 -4.45 -11.96 17.36
C TYR A 68 -4.65 -11.47 18.79
N GLU A 69 -4.17 -12.25 19.75
CA GLU A 69 -4.13 -11.89 21.17
C GLU A 69 -2.69 -11.64 21.64
N LEU A 70 -2.49 -10.57 22.41
CA LEU A 70 -1.20 -10.24 23.01
C LEU A 70 -0.73 -11.34 23.97
N ARG A 71 0.50 -11.80 23.76
CA ARG A 71 1.19 -12.76 24.63
C ARG A 71 2.05 -12.01 25.66
N PRO A 72 2.44 -12.66 26.77
CA PRO A 72 3.38 -12.06 27.71
C PRO A 72 4.69 -11.56 27.09
N SER A 73 5.19 -12.25 26.05
CA SER A 73 6.37 -11.81 25.29
C SER A 73 6.13 -10.51 24.51
N ASP A 74 4.92 -10.29 24.03
CA ASP A 74 4.55 -9.10 23.27
C ASP A 74 4.47 -7.88 24.19
N ILE A 75 4.00 -8.09 25.43
CA ILE A 75 4.04 -7.05 26.47
C ILE A 75 5.46 -6.63 26.80
N GLU A 76 6.43 -7.56 26.79
CA GLU A 76 7.84 -7.22 26.99
C GLU A 76 8.37 -6.36 25.83
N LYS A 77 8.13 -6.77 24.58
CA LYS A 77 8.47 -5.95 23.40
C LYS A 77 7.86 -4.55 23.49
N LEU A 78 6.59 -4.45 23.88
CA LEU A 78 5.88 -3.17 24.04
C LEU A 78 6.50 -2.28 25.13
N ARG A 79 7.05 -2.86 26.20
CA ARG A 79 7.74 -2.13 27.27
C ARG A 79 9.13 -1.65 26.87
N GLU A 80 9.81 -2.41 26.01
CA GLU A 80 11.13 -2.06 25.50
C GLU A 80 11.09 -1.03 24.36
N ALA A 81 9.97 -0.94 23.65
CA ALA A 81 9.81 -0.02 22.53
C ALA A 81 9.82 1.46 22.98
N GLU A 82 10.42 2.31 22.16
CA GLU A 82 10.39 3.77 22.29
C GLU A 82 9.32 4.39 21.38
N LEU A 83 9.09 3.76 20.23
CA LEU A 83 8.04 4.12 19.27
C LEU A 83 7.20 2.88 18.95
N ILE A 84 5.88 3.02 19.04
CA ILE A 84 4.91 2.02 18.56
C ILE A 84 4.17 2.60 17.36
N VAL A 85 4.19 1.89 16.22
CA VAL A 85 3.42 2.24 15.02
C VAL A 85 2.24 1.28 14.88
N SER A 86 1.02 1.84 14.88
CA SER A 86 -0.25 1.12 14.95
C SER A 86 -1.18 1.51 13.81
N THR A 87 -1.95 0.56 13.29
CA THR A 87 -3.06 0.86 12.36
C THR A 87 -4.34 1.27 13.07
N ALA A 88 -4.40 1.10 14.40
CA ALA A 88 -5.56 1.40 15.24
C ALA A 88 -6.86 0.73 14.75
N HIS A 89 -6.74 -0.49 14.22
CA HIS A 89 -7.83 -1.20 13.55
C HIS A 89 -8.31 -2.41 14.35
N THR A 90 -7.42 -3.13 15.02
CA THR A 90 -7.76 -4.42 15.67
C THR A 90 -7.96 -4.32 17.18
N PRO A 91 -8.64 -5.30 17.81
CA PRO A 91 -8.88 -5.29 19.25
C PRO A 91 -7.61 -5.21 20.11
N PHE A 92 -6.54 -5.90 19.72
CA PHE A 92 -5.28 -5.87 20.48
C PHE A 92 -4.57 -4.51 20.38
N GLU A 93 -4.71 -3.79 19.26
CA GLU A 93 -4.20 -2.42 19.11
C GLU A 93 -4.94 -1.45 20.03
N ALA A 94 -6.25 -1.64 20.23
CA ALA A 94 -7.02 -0.87 21.21
C ALA A 94 -6.52 -1.09 22.65
N SER A 95 -6.14 -2.32 23.00
CA SER A 95 -5.50 -2.62 24.29
C SER A 95 -4.14 -1.92 24.43
N ILE A 96 -3.33 -1.86 23.35
CA ILE A 96 -2.06 -1.10 23.35
C ILE A 96 -2.31 0.38 23.64
N LYS A 97 -3.30 0.98 22.96
CA LYS A 97 -3.70 2.38 23.20
C LYS A 97 -4.13 2.60 24.65
N GLU A 98 -4.91 1.70 25.22
CA GLU A 98 -5.34 1.79 26.62
C GLU A 98 -4.14 1.75 27.58
N MET A 99 -3.20 0.82 27.39
CA MET A 99 -1.99 0.72 28.22
C MET A 99 -1.11 1.98 28.13
N VAL A 100 -0.96 2.56 26.93
CA VAL A 100 -0.26 3.85 26.74
C VAL A 100 -0.99 4.96 27.50
N SER A 101 -2.33 5.04 27.38
CA SER A 101 -3.13 6.08 28.05
C SER A 101 -3.08 6.02 29.58
N LYS A 102 -2.91 4.82 30.15
CA LYS A 102 -2.72 4.60 31.59
C LYS A 102 -1.27 4.82 32.04
N GLY A 103 -0.35 5.04 31.11
CA GLY A 103 1.08 5.21 31.38
C GLY A 103 1.81 3.92 31.73
N GLU A 104 1.21 2.76 31.44
CA GLU A 104 1.80 1.42 31.62
C GLU A 104 2.90 1.15 30.57
N LEU A 105 2.73 1.69 29.37
CA LEU A 105 3.74 1.74 28.32
C LEU A 105 4.30 3.17 28.22
N LYS A 106 5.62 3.30 28.08
CA LYS A 106 6.31 4.60 27.95
C LYS A 106 6.56 5.02 26.50
N ALA A 107 6.37 4.11 25.56
CA ALA A 107 6.55 4.36 24.14
C ALA A 107 5.63 5.48 23.64
N ARG A 108 6.12 6.26 22.67
CA ARG A 108 5.25 7.11 21.85
C ARG A 108 4.39 6.22 20.97
N LEU A 109 3.08 6.46 20.96
CA LEU A 109 2.16 5.75 20.08
C LEU A 109 1.82 6.60 18.86
N LEU A 110 2.13 6.09 17.67
CA LEU A 110 1.76 6.67 16.38
C LEU A 110 0.67 5.79 15.75
N GLU A 111 -0.55 6.33 15.71
CA GLU A 111 -1.72 5.64 15.13
C GLU A 111 -2.01 6.20 13.74
N ILE A 112 -1.88 5.36 12.71
CA ILE A 112 -1.99 5.75 11.29
C ILE A 112 -3.27 6.53 10.97
N PRO A 113 -4.48 6.09 11.36
CA PRO A 113 -5.71 6.79 10.99
C PRO A 113 -5.81 8.20 11.58
N TRP A 114 -5.05 8.49 12.64
CA TRP A 114 -5.11 9.74 13.40
C TRP A 114 -3.94 10.69 13.10
N ILE A 115 -3.09 10.34 12.13
CA ILE A 115 -2.09 11.25 11.58
C ILE A 115 -2.80 12.46 10.96
N GLU A 116 -2.26 13.66 11.18
CA GLU A 116 -2.85 14.89 10.67
C GLU A 116 -3.02 14.86 9.14
N GLY A 117 -4.22 15.22 8.67
CA GLY A 117 -4.55 15.22 7.25
C GLY A 117 -4.72 13.83 6.63
N MET A 118 -4.71 12.74 7.40
CA MET A 118 -5.00 11.39 6.92
C MET A 118 -6.41 11.33 6.33
N ARG A 119 -6.54 10.91 5.07
CA ARG A 119 -7.83 10.77 4.40
C ARG A 119 -8.40 9.38 4.68
N ILE A 120 -9.52 9.32 5.39
CA ILE A 120 -10.25 8.07 5.60
C ILE A 120 -11.40 7.97 4.61
N SER A 121 -11.36 6.97 3.73
CA SER A 121 -12.43 6.69 2.77
C SER A 121 -13.67 6.15 3.48
N ARG A 122 -14.83 6.34 2.85
CA ARG A 122 -16.10 5.77 3.32
C ARG A 122 -16.31 4.42 2.64
N ASN A 123 -16.56 3.38 3.42
CA ASN A 123 -16.93 2.07 2.91
C ASN A 123 -18.24 2.19 2.09
N PRO A 124 -18.25 1.79 0.81
CA PRO A 124 -19.39 2.03 -0.08
C PRO A 124 -20.63 1.21 0.27
N MET A 125 -20.48 0.11 1.01
CA MET A 125 -21.60 -0.78 1.34
C MET A 125 -22.11 -0.62 2.77
N THR A 126 -21.24 -0.26 3.72
CA THR A 126 -21.66 -0.02 5.12
C THR A 126 -21.91 1.45 5.42
N GLY A 127 -21.36 2.36 4.60
CA GLY A 127 -21.38 3.80 4.85
C GLY A 127 -20.46 4.23 6.01
N GLY A 128 -19.77 3.32 6.69
CA GLY A 128 -18.82 3.62 7.76
C GLY A 128 -17.45 4.07 7.24
N PRO A 129 -16.54 4.50 8.12
CA PRO A 129 -15.14 4.71 7.76
C PRO A 129 -14.47 3.39 7.38
N ASN A 130 -13.61 3.41 6.36
CA ASN A 130 -12.79 2.26 5.97
C ASN A 130 -11.40 2.38 6.61
N TYR A 131 -11.08 1.57 7.62
CA TYR A 131 -9.78 1.59 8.30
C TYR A 131 -8.75 0.60 7.72
N HIS A 132 -9.07 -0.08 6.62
CA HIS A 132 -8.23 -1.14 6.06
C HIS A 132 -7.03 -0.57 5.31
N MET A 133 -5.99 -0.22 6.07
CA MET A 133 -4.71 0.30 5.60
C MET A 133 -4.82 1.61 4.78
N PRO A 134 -5.23 2.74 5.39
CA PRO A 134 -5.39 4.02 4.69
C PRO A 134 -4.15 4.53 3.96
N ILE A 135 -2.97 4.07 4.38
CA ILE A 135 -1.69 4.42 3.77
C ILE A 135 -1.46 3.76 2.41
N LEU A 136 -2.33 2.85 1.95
CA LEU A 136 -2.33 2.42 0.54
C LEU A 136 -2.81 3.51 -0.41
N ASP A 137 -3.30 4.65 0.08
CA ASP A 137 -3.37 5.85 -0.73
C ASP A 137 -1.99 6.55 -0.72
N PRO A 138 -1.40 6.86 -1.88
CA PRO A 138 -0.06 7.44 -1.97
C PRO A 138 0.07 8.80 -1.26
N SER A 139 -0.98 9.63 -1.27
CA SER A 139 -0.96 10.91 -0.55
C SER A 139 -1.01 10.71 0.97
N ASN A 140 -1.73 9.69 1.44
CA ASN A 140 -1.70 9.26 2.84
C ASN A 140 -0.34 8.67 3.22
N TYR A 141 0.28 7.89 2.32
CA TYR A 141 1.60 7.31 2.57
C TYR A 141 2.67 8.37 2.77
N ILE A 142 2.70 9.44 1.96
CA ILE A 142 3.63 10.57 2.16
C ILE A 142 3.46 11.18 3.56
N LYS A 143 2.22 11.36 4.04
CA LYS A 143 1.96 11.90 5.38
C LYS A 143 2.43 10.96 6.48
N PHE A 144 2.18 9.66 6.32
CA PHE A 144 2.66 8.64 7.24
C PHE A 144 4.19 8.65 7.33
N MET A 145 4.88 8.61 6.19
CA MET A 145 6.33 8.60 6.14
C MET A 145 6.93 9.90 6.69
N GLY A 146 6.31 11.05 6.45
CA GLY A 146 6.76 12.34 7.00
C GLY A 146 6.58 12.43 8.50
N THR A 147 5.45 11.96 9.02
CA THR A 147 5.19 11.91 10.48
C THR A 147 6.15 10.94 11.17
N LEU A 148 6.47 9.82 10.52
CA LEU A 148 7.45 8.86 11.02
C LEU A 148 8.86 9.47 11.03
N ARG A 149 9.29 10.14 9.95
CA ARG A 149 10.56 10.88 9.90
C ARG A 149 10.65 11.87 11.05
N ASP A 150 9.64 12.72 11.24
CA ASP A 150 9.64 13.76 12.28
C ASP A 150 9.77 13.12 13.68
N ALA A 151 9.06 12.02 13.93
CA ALA A 151 9.16 11.30 15.20
C ALA A 151 10.55 10.69 15.42
N LEU A 152 11.17 10.13 14.37
CA LEU A 152 12.51 9.55 14.46
C LEU A 152 13.59 10.61 14.63
N GLU A 153 13.49 11.75 13.95
CA GLU A 153 14.42 12.88 14.12
C GLU A 153 14.35 13.47 15.54
N GLU A 154 13.16 13.58 16.11
CA GLU A 154 13.00 14.01 17.51
C GLU A 154 13.63 13.03 18.51
N MET A 155 13.56 11.72 18.23
CA MET A 155 14.09 10.66 19.11
C MET A 155 15.59 10.42 18.95
N ASN A 156 16.11 10.54 17.72
CA ASN A 156 17.50 10.32 17.36
C ASN A 156 17.99 11.47 16.44
N PRO A 157 18.31 12.65 17.02
CA PRO A 157 18.71 13.81 16.22
C PRO A 157 20.02 13.62 15.44
N SER A 158 20.93 12.73 15.86
CA SER A 158 22.17 12.52 15.10
C SER A 158 21.94 11.81 13.77
N CYS A 159 20.89 10.98 13.68
CA CYS A 159 20.44 10.37 12.43
C CYS A 159 19.46 11.26 11.64
N GLY A 160 19.15 12.49 12.08
CA GLY A 160 18.18 13.39 11.44
C GLY A 160 18.35 13.54 9.92
N ASN A 161 19.57 13.87 9.47
CA ASN A 161 19.88 14.00 8.04
C ASN A 161 19.63 12.69 7.26
N TYR A 162 19.87 11.53 7.88
CA TYR A 162 19.63 10.23 7.25
C TYR A 162 18.14 9.97 7.07
N TYR A 163 17.33 10.25 8.11
CA TYR A 163 15.88 10.13 8.04
C TYR A 163 15.29 11.02 6.94
N ASP A 164 15.75 12.27 6.85
CA ASP A 164 15.28 13.22 5.84
C ASP A 164 15.67 12.80 4.41
N GLU A 165 16.93 12.41 4.18
CA GLU A 165 17.39 11.90 2.89
C GLU A 165 16.53 10.71 2.42
N LYS A 166 16.29 9.74 3.31
CA LYS A 166 15.48 8.56 2.98
C LYS A 166 14.02 8.87 2.80
N PHE A 167 13.46 9.79 3.59
CA PHE A 167 12.10 10.26 3.37
C PHE A 167 11.94 10.89 1.99
N GLU A 168 12.86 11.76 1.57
CA GLU A 168 12.82 12.40 0.26
C GLU A 168 13.00 11.39 -0.90
N GLU A 169 13.81 10.34 -0.73
CA GLU A 169 13.89 9.22 -1.69
C GLU A 169 12.53 8.51 -1.86
N VAL A 170 11.86 8.18 -0.75
CA VAL A 170 10.54 7.51 -0.78
C VAL A 170 9.49 8.45 -1.37
N LYS A 171 9.44 9.69 -0.91
CA LYS A 171 8.51 10.72 -1.39
C LYS A 171 8.67 10.94 -2.89
N GLY A 172 9.90 11.03 -3.41
CA GLY A 172 10.15 11.19 -4.84
C GLY A 172 9.59 10.05 -5.69
N LYS A 173 9.65 8.80 -5.19
CA LYS A 173 9.05 7.65 -5.89
C LYS A 173 7.52 7.70 -5.86
N ILE A 174 6.93 8.09 -4.73
CA ILE A 174 5.46 8.22 -4.63
C ILE A 174 4.95 9.39 -5.47
N ASP A 175 5.67 10.51 -5.51
CA ASP A 175 5.37 11.66 -6.37
C ASP A 175 5.38 11.28 -7.85
N GLU A 176 6.22 10.31 -8.25
CA GLU A 176 6.20 9.75 -9.61
C GLU A 176 4.92 8.93 -9.86
N LEU A 177 4.54 8.06 -8.92
CA LEU A 177 3.28 7.28 -9.04
C LEU A 177 2.05 8.19 -9.11
N LEU A 178 2.06 9.32 -8.38
CA LEU A 178 0.97 10.30 -8.40
C LEU A 178 0.80 11.01 -9.76
N LYS A 179 1.75 10.87 -10.69
CA LYS A 179 1.60 11.39 -12.07
C LYS A 179 0.74 10.48 -12.95
N THR A 180 0.39 9.28 -12.50
CA THR A 180 -0.47 8.36 -13.25
C THR A 180 -1.82 9.02 -13.56
N PRO A 181 -2.28 9.00 -14.83
CA PRO A 181 -3.55 9.62 -15.21
C PRO A 181 -4.75 9.04 -14.47
N ARG A 182 -5.76 9.89 -14.24
CA ARG A 182 -7.05 9.45 -13.70
C ARG A 182 -7.88 8.73 -14.77
N LEU A 183 -8.52 7.63 -14.40
CA LEU A 183 -9.23 6.74 -15.32
C LEU A 183 -10.75 6.90 -15.31
N ASN A 184 -11.34 7.46 -14.24
CA ASN A 184 -12.79 7.68 -14.09
C ASN A 184 -13.63 6.40 -14.32
N LEU A 185 -13.24 5.31 -13.66
CA LEU A 185 -13.89 4.00 -13.77
C LEU A 185 -14.73 3.69 -12.53
N THR A 186 -15.80 2.92 -12.68
CA THR A 186 -16.51 2.30 -11.55
C THR A 186 -16.02 0.88 -11.34
N ALA A 187 -15.72 0.51 -10.10
CA ALA A 187 -15.18 -0.80 -9.77
C ALA A 187 -16.04 -1.60 -8.78
N LEU A 188 -16.02 -2.93 -8.98
CA LEU A 188 -16.34 -3.94 -7.97
C LEU A 188 -15.02 -4.42 -7.37
N ALA A 189 -14.90 -4.45 -6.05
CA ALA A 189 -13.73 -5.02 -5.38
C ALA A 189 -14.08 -6.29 -4.59
N SER A 190 -13.09 -7.16 -4.41
CA SER A 190 -13.22 -8.35 -3.59
C SER A 190 -13.48 -8.03 -2.12
N ASP A 191 -12.84 -6.98 -1.59
CA ASP A 191 -12.92 -6.57 -0.18
C ASP A 191 -12.52 -5.08 0.01
N PRO A 192 -12.73 -4.50 1.21
CA PRO A 192 -12.49 -3.07 1.46
C PRO A 192 -11.04 -2.60 1.29
N ARG A 193 -10.04 -3.48 1.35
CA ARG A 193 -8.61 -3.12 1.26
C ARG A 193 -8.24 -2.58 -0.12
N ALA A 194 -9.00 -2.95 -1.15
CA ALA A 194 -8.81 -2.46 -2.51
C ALA A 194 -9.05 -0.95 -2.66
N GLN A 195 -9.89 -0.33 -1.81
CA GLN A 195 -10.38 1.03 -2.02
C GLN A 195 -9.23 2.05 -2.08
N TYR A 196 -8.28 1.97 -1.14
CA TYR A 196 -7.16 2.92 -1.05
C TYR A 196 -6.16 2.79 -2.21
N TYR A 197 -6.06 1.60 -2.84
CA TYR A 197 -5.18 1.41 -3.99
C TYR A 197 -5.57 2.25 -5.20
N VAL A 198 -6.85 2.55 -5.40
CA VAL A 198 -7.35 2.95 -6.72
C VAL A 198 -8.13 4.26 -6.76
N GLU A 199 -8.68 4.73 -5.63
CA GLU A 199 -9.51 5.95 -5.63
C GLU A 199 -8.75 7.21 -6.09
N TRP A 200 -7.45 7.28 -5.79
CA TRP A 200 -6.59 8.39 -6.21
C TRP A 200 -6.40 8.44 -7.73
N LEU A 201 -6.54 7.30 -8.42
CA LEU A 201 -6.60 7.16 -9.88
C LEU A 201 -8.00 7.49 -10.44
N GLY A 202 -8.96 7.89 -9.61
CA GLY A 202 -10.34 8.12 -10.04
C GLY A 202 -11.09 6.83 -10.38
N ILE A 203 -10.67 5.69 -9.85
CA ILE A 203 -11.45 4.45 -9.91
C ILE A 203 -12.31 4.41 -8.64
N GLU A 204 -13.62 4.56 -8.80
CA GLU A 204 -14.59 4.58 -7.71
C GLU A 204 -15.03 3.15 -7.37
N VAL A 205 -14.64 2.65 -6.19
CA VAL A 205 -15.12 1.35 -5.69
C VAL A 205 -16.54 1.53 -5.15
N LYS A 206 -17.55 1.08 -5.91
CA LYS A 206 -18.97 1.18 -5.51
C LYS A 206 -19.53 -0.08 -4.88
N TYR A 207 -18.91 -1.22 -5.16
CA TYR A 207 -19.40 -2.52 -4.76
C TYR A 207 -18.26 -3.33 -4.16
N LEU A 208 -18.58 -4.10 -3.13
CA LEU A 208 -17.67 -5.05 -2.49
C LEU A 208 -18.28 -6.45 -2.51
N LEU A 209 -17.45 -7.49 -2.56
CA LEU A 209 -17.90 -8.88 -2.38
C LEU A 209 -17.82 -9.34 -0.91
N VAL A 210 -17.16 -8.56 -0.07
CA VAL A 210 -17.16 -8.65 1.40
C VAL A 210 -17.29 -7.23 1.93
N LYS A 211 -18.23 -6.99 2.83
CA LYS A 211 -18.52 -5.62 3.31
C LYS A 211 -17.49 -5.17 4.34
N GLU A 212 -17.14 -6.06 5.25
CA GLU A 212 -16.21 -5.89 6.37
C GLU A 212 -15.70 -7.28 6.75
N GLU A 213 -14.66 -7.35 7.59
CA GLU A 213 -14.22 -8.62 8.17
C GLU A 213 -15.40 -9.35 8.81
N GLU A 214 -15.47 -10.68 8.62
CA GLU A 214 -16.59 -11.54 9.01
C GLU A 214 -17.99 -11.15 8.50
N THR A 215 -18.11 -10.14 7.64
CA THR A 215 -19.39 -9.60 7.17
C THR A 215 -19.53 -9.82 5.65
N PRO A 216 -19.95 -11.02 5.22
CA PRO A 216 -20.14 -11.30 3.80
C PRO A 216 -21.33 -10.52 3.23
N ILE A 217 -21.38 -10.43 1.91
CA ILE A 217 -22.57 -9.94 1.21
C ILE A 217 -23.73 -10.96 1.28
N THR A 218 -24.94 -10.43 1.21
CA THR A 218 -26.18 -11.22 1.16
C THR A 218 -26.49 -11.68 -0.28
N PRO A 219 -27.31 -12.72 -0.48
CA PRO A 219 -27.73 -13.15 -1.82
C PRO A 219 -28.43 -12.06 -2.64
N SER A 220 -29.18 -11.16 -2.00
CA SER A 220 -29.82 -10.03 -2.67
C SER A 220 -28.81 -8.97 -3.11
N GLU A 221 -27.81 -8.65 -2.28
CA GLU A 221 -26.71 -7.76 -2.67
C GLU A 221 -25.92 -8.35 -3.83
N LEU A 222 -25.65 -9.66 -3.82
CA LEU A 222 -25.01 -10.35 -4.93
C LEU A 222 -25.86 -10.26 -6.21
N THR A 223 -27.17 -10.51 -6.12
CA THR A 223 -28.07 -10.39 -7.28
C THR A 223 -28.03 -8.99 -7.89
N GLU A 224 -27.97 -7.96 -7.05
CA GLU A 224 -27.82 -6.57 -7.50
C GLU A 224 -26.49 -6.33 -8.20
N ILE A 225 -25.37 -6.86 -7.67
CA ILE A 225 -24.05 -6.78 -8.34
C ILE A 225 -24.09 -7.42 -9.73
N TYR A 226 -24.70 -8.60 -9.87
CA TYR A 226 -24.88 -9.24 -11.19
C TYR A 226 -25.71 -8.38 -12.15
N ARG A 227 -26.76 -7.73 -11.65
CA ARG A 227 -27.57 -6.81 -12.45
C ARG A 227 -26.76 -5.59 -12.90
N LYS A 228 -25.95 -5.02 -12.01
CA LYS A 228 -25.06 -3.88 -12.30
C LYS A 228 -23.98 -4.24 -13.32
N ALA A 229 -23.35 -5.41 -13.18
CA ALA A 229 -22.39 -5.93 -14.15
C ALA A 229 -23.03 -6.10 -15.54
N ARG A 230 -24.21 -6.74 -15.62
CA ARG A 230 -24.94 -6.94 -16.88
C ARG A 230 -25.31 -5.64 -17.59
N ASN A 231 -25.57 -4.58 -16.82
CA ASN A 231 -25.93 -3.27 -17.34
C ASN A 231 -24.73 -2.40 -17.73
N ASN A 232 -23.50 -2.94 -17.68
CA ASN A 232 -22.24 -2.21 -17.89
C ASN A 232 -22.07 -1.03 -16.91
N GLU A 233 -22.51 -1.20 -15.66
CA GLU A 233 -22.31 -0.21 -14.59
C GLU A 233 -21.04 -0.49 -13.76
N ILE A 234 -20.26 -1.52 -14.13
CA ILE A 234 -18.99 -1.93 -13.51
C ILE A 234 -17.95 -2.05 -14.63
N ASP A 235 -16.93 -1.20 -14.60
CA ASP A 235 -15.89 -1.12 -15.63
C ASP A 235 -14.67 -2.00 -15.32
N LEU A 236 -14.44 -2.26 -14.02
CA LEU A 236 -13.28 -2.97 -13.52
C LEU A 236 -13.63 -3.83 -12.29
N ILE A 237 -12.99 -5.00 -12.19
CA ILE A 237 -13.00 -5.82 -10.99
C ILE A 237 -11.62 -5.74 -10.34
N ILE A 238 -11.57 -5.57 -9.01
CA ILE A 238 -10.32 -5.51 -8.25
C ILE A 238 -10.25 -6.70 -7.31
N VAL A 239 -9.15 -7.44 -7.40
CA VAL A 239 -8.89 -8.66 -6.62
C VAL A 239 -7.68 -8.41 -5.73
N VAL A 240 -7.82 -8.67 -4.43
CA VAL A 240 -6.76 -8.41 -3.42
C VAL A 240 -6.09 -9.71 -2.99
N GLY A 241 -4.77 -9.80 -3.16
CA GLY A 241 -3.94 -10.92 -2.69
C GLY A 241 -4.28 -12.27 -3.32
N ASP A 242 -4.39 -13.33 -2.49
CA ASP A 242 -4.60 -14.71 -2.94
C ASP A 242 -5.95 -14.90 -3.67
N GLU A 243 -5.89 -15.22 -4.96
CA GLU A 243 -7.06 -15.49 -5.81
C GLU A 243 -7.98 -16.61 -5.30
N ARG A 244 -7.51 -17.44 -4.38
CA ARG A 244 -8.28 -18.56 -3.80
C ARG A 244 -9.17 -18.15 -2.63
N THR A 245 -9.22 -16.89 -2.22
CA THR A 245 -10.25 -16.48 -1.25
C THR A 245 -11.65 -16.62 -1.84
N ALA A 246 -12.68 -16.75 -1.01
CA ALA A 246 -14.06 -16.91 -1.49
C ALA A 246 -14.54 -15.69 -2.28
N SER A 247 -14.16 -14.48 -1.84
CA SER A 247 -14.47 -13.23 -2.54
C SER A 247 -13.73 -13.12 -3.87
N ASN A 248 -12.44 -13.47 -3.91
CA ASN A 248 -11.68 -13.43 -5.16
C ASN A 248 -12.18 -14.45 -6.19
N ARG A 249 -12.52 -15.68 -5.79
CA ARG A 249 -13.17 -16.64 -6.70
C ARG A 249 -14.48 -16.09 -7.27
N LYS A 250 -15.32 -15.48 -6.42
CA LYS A 250 -16.57 -14.86 -6.88
C LYS A 250 -16.31 -13.68 -7.83
N ALA A 251 -15.28 -12.89 -7.59
CA ALA A 251 -14.86 -11.80 -8.47
C ALA A 251 -14.46 -12.33 -9.85
N MET A 252 -13.68 -13.41 -9.89
CA MET A 252 -13.28 -14.08 -11.14
C MET A 252 -14.48 -14.69 -11.88
N GLU A 253 -15.43 -15.31 -11.18
CA GLU A 253 -16.67 -15.81 -11.81
C GLU A 253 -17.48 -14.68 -12.48
N ILE A 254 -17.61 -13.52 -11.83
CA ILE A 254 -18.30 -12.34 -12.39
C ILE A 254 -17.50 -11.79 -13.59
N SER A 255 -16.17 -11.77 -13.49
CA SER A 255 -15.29 -11.36 -14.59
C SER A 255 -15.51 -12.23 -15.83
N GLU A 256 -15.52 -13.56 -15.67
CA GLU A 256 -15.72 -14.52 -16.76
C GLU A 256 -17.12 -14.43 -17.37
N GLU A 257 -18.15 -14.25 -16.55
CA GLU A 257 -19.55 -14.17 -17.02
C GLU A 257 -19.83 -12.89 -17.82
N PHE A 258 -19.29 -11.75 -17.37
CA PHE A 258 -19.60 -10.44 -17.95
C PHE A 258 -18.47 -9.84 -18.79
N GLY A 259 -17.32 -10.52 -18.89
CA GLY A 259 -16.16 -10.03 -19.64
C GLY A 259 -15.50 -8.78 -19.02
N ILE A 260 -15.67 -8.57 -17.71
CA ILE A 260 -15.12 -7.40 -17.02
C ILE A 260 -13.66 -7.67 -16.65
N ARG A 261 -12.77 -6.73 -16.95
CA ARG A 261 -11.33 -6.87 -16.67
C ARG A 261 -11.04 -6.92 -15.17
N VAL A 262 -9.97 -7.62 -14.82
CA VAL A 262 -9.51 -7.77 -13.43
C VAL A 262 -8.18 -7.05 -13.24
N LEU A 263 -8.13 -6.14 -12.27
CA LEU A 263 -6.90 -5.61 -11.69
C LEU A 263 -6.57 -6.39 -10.42
N LYS A 264 -5.40 -7.01 -10.38
CA LYS A 264 -4.90 -7.69 -9.19
C LYS A 264 -4.03 -6.72 -8.40
N VAL A 265 -4.23 -6.66 -7.08
CA VAL A 265 -3.42 -5.85 -6.16
C VAL A 265 -2.92 -6.70 -5.00
N PRO A 266 -1.71 -6.43 -4.46
CA PRO A 266 -1.20 -7.18 -3.32
C PRO A 266 -2.07 -7.01 -2.06
N SER A 267 -2.13 -8.03 -1.21
CA SER A 267 -2.74 -7.86 0.12
C SER A 267 -1.92 -6.87 0.96
N PRO A 268 -2.55 -6.00 1.79
CA PRO A 268 -1.82 -5.15 2.72
C PRO A 268 -0.89 -5.93 3.68
N THR A 269 -1.30 -7.16 4.04
CA THR A 269 -0.59 -8.05 4.97
C THR A 269 0.51 -8.89 4.32
N GLU A 270 0.63 -8.87 2.99
CA GLU A 270 1.75 -9.50 2.28
C GLU A 270 3.07 -8.75 2.54
N GLN A 271 4.19 -9.42 2.26
CA GLN A 271 5.51 -8.84 2.38
C GLN A 271 5.71 -7.65 1.44
N GLY A 272 6.65 -6.77 1.79
CA GLY A 272 6.97 -5.57 1.02
C GLY A 272 6.30 -4.32 1.57
N SER A 273 6.92 -3.18 1.29
CA SER A 273 6.40 -1.87 1.69
C SER A 273 5.15 -1.52 0.89
N VAL A 274 4.37 -0.56 1.36
CA VAL A 274 3.30 0.07 0.60
C VAL A 274 3.82 0.64 -0.72
N LEU A 275 5.03 1.22 -0.73
CA LEU A 275 5.67 1.69 -1.97
C LEU A 275 5.85 0.55 -3.00
N ASP A 276 6.33 -0.62 -2.55
CA ASP A 276 6.48 -1.79 -3.42
C ASP A 276 5.12 -2.24 -3.96
N LYS A 277 4.10 -2.25 -3.08
CA LYS A 277 2.75 -2.68 -3.42
C LYS A 277 2.05 -1.73 -4.40
N LEU A 278 2.23 -0.42 -4.23
CA LEU A 278 1.72 0.59 -5.16
C LEU A 278 2.39 0.48 -6.54
N SER A 279 3.71 0.24 -6.55
CA SER A 279 4.46 0.01 -7.79
C SER A 279 3.98 -1.25 -8.53
N ALA A 280 3.70 -2.33 -7.78
CA ALA A 280 3.15 -3.57 -8.34
C ALA A 280 1.71 -3.38 -8.87
N MET A 281 0.89 -2.59 -8.18
CA MET A 281 -0.46 -2.25 -8.64
C MET A 281 -0.42 -1.45 -9.93
N ILE A 282 0.42 -0.43 -10.04
CA ILE A 282 0.57 0.36 -11.28
C ILE A 282 1.06 -0.51 -12.44
N SER A 283 2.04 -1.39 -12.20
CA SER A 283 2.49 -2.35 -13.22
C SER A 283 1.34 -3.25 -13.70
N SER A 284 0.50 -3.72 -12.77
CA SER A 284 -0.68 -4.55 -13.09
C SER A 284 -1.73 -3.77 -13.87
N LEU A 285 -1.90 -2.47 -13.59
CA LEU A 285 -2.84 -1.60 -14.29
C LEU A 285 -2.42 -1.35 -15.74
N GLU A 286 -1.12 -1.13 -15.99
CA GLU A 286 -0.58 -0.97 -17.35
C GLU A 286 -0.82 -2.21 -18.21
N GLU A 287 -0.69 -3.42 -17.65
CA GLU A 287 -1.00 -4.67 -18.35
C GLU A 287 -2.49 -4.75 -18.74
N VAL A 288 -3.39 -4.30 -17.86
CA VAL A 288 -4.84 -4.22 -18.13
C VAL A 288 -5.16 -3.22 -19.26
N GLU A 289 -4.45 -2.10 -19.36
CA GLU A 289 -4.65 -1.11 -20.42
C GLU A 289 -4.06 -1.55 -21.78
N VAL A 290 -2.88 -2.18 -21.77
CA VAL A 290 -2.22 -2.69 -22.98
C VAL A 290 -3.05 -3.78 -23.63
N THR A 291 -3.63 -4.68 -22.83
CA THR A 291 -4.50 -5.74 -23.35
C THR A 291 -5.77 -5.17 -24.00
N HIS A 292 -6.33 -4.08 -23.47
CA HIS A 292 -7.49 -3.40 -24.08
C HIS A 292 -7.13 -2.72 -25.41
N SER A 293 -6.00 -2.02 -25.46
CA SER A 293 -5.54 -1.30 -26.67
C SER A 293 -5.28 -2.24 -27.86
N ARG A 294 -5.02 -3.53 -27.60
CA ARG A 294 -4.77 -4.56 -28.62
C ARG A 294 -6.05 -5.24 -29.14
N VAL A 295 -7.22 -4.96 -28.59
CA VAL A 295 -8.50 -5.47 -29.09
C VAL A 295 -9.23 -4.36 -29.85
N PRO A 296 -8.98 -4.17 -31.17
CA PRO A 296 -9.87 -3.35 -31.95
C PRO A 296 -11.25 -4.03 -31.96
N TYR A 297 -12.28 -3.30 -31.53
CA TYR A 297 -13.71 -3.63 -31.60
C TYR A 297 -14.24 -3.78 -33.05
N ALA A 298 -13.37 -4.15 -33.98
CA ALA A 298 -13.64 -4.28 -35.40
C ALA A 298 -13.44 -5.74 -35.85
N THR A 299 -14.16 -6.70 -35.27
CA THR A 299 -14.03 -8.08 -35.75
C THR A 299 -15.32 -8.86 -35.94
N HIS A 300 -16.38 -8.74 -35.16
CA HIS A 300 -17.60 -9.51 -35.53
C HIS A 300 -18.29 -8.94 -36.78
N ALA A 301 -18.48 -7.63 -36.87
CA ALA A 301 -19.13 -7.02 -38.05
C ALA A 301 -18.27 -7.13 -39.32
N THR A 302 -16.96 -6.95 -39.22
CA THR A 302 -16.04 -7.04 -40.37
C THR A 302 -15.89 -8.48 -40.87
N TYR A 303 -15.83 -9.49 -39.98
CA TYR A 303 -15.83 -10.90 -40.41
C TYR A 303 -17.18 -11.32 -41.00
N ILE A 304 -18.31 -10.83 -40.48
CA ILE A 304 -19.64 -11.09 -41.06
C ILE A 304 -19.75 -10.44 -42.45
N ILE A 305 -19.31 -9.19 -42.60
CA ILE A 305 -19.32 -8.49 -43.90
C ILE A 305 -18.40 -9.21 -44.90
N ALA A 306 -17.19 -9.60 -44.49
CA ALA A 306 -16.27 -10.35 -45.34
C ALA A 306 -16.85 -11.71 -45.76
N ALA A 307 -17.46 -12.44 -44.82
CA ALA A 307 -18.12 -13.72 -45.12
C ALA A 307 -19.29 -13.54 -46.09
N LEU A 308 -20.13 -12.51 -45.92
CA LEU A 308 -21.23 -12.20 -46.84
C LEU A 308 -20.73 -11.84 -48.24
N ILE A 309 -19.65 -11.06 -48.34
CA ILE A 309 -19.03 -10.73 -49.63
C ILE A 309 -18.49 -11.99 -50.31
N ILE A 310 -17.78 -12.86 -49.58
CA ILE A 310 -17.25 -14.11 -50.13
C ILE A 310 -18.39 -15.03 -50.59
N SER A 311 -19.44 -15.20 -49.79
CA SER A 311 -20.62 -15.98 -50.18
C SER A 311 -21.30 -15.43 -51.44
N LEU A 312 -21.42 -14.10 -51.56
CA LEU A 312 -22.00 -13.45 -52.74
C LEU A 312 -21.13 -13.68 -54.00
N VAL A 313 -19.81 -13.57 -53.88
CA VAL A 313 -18.87 -13.83 -54.99
C VAL A 313 -18.96 -15.28 -55.45
N ILE A 314 -19.04 -16.24 -54.53
CA ILE A 314 -19.20 -17.66 -54.86
C ILE A 314 -20.51 -17.90 -55.62
N LEU A 315 -21.61 -17.27 -55.17
CA LEU A 315 -22.92 -17.35 -55.82
C LEU A 315 -22.91 -16.79 -57.24
N ILE A 316 -22.27 -15.63 -57.43
CA ILE A 316 -22.10 -14.99 -58.74
C ILE A 316 -21.28 -15.89 -59.68
N LEU A 317 -20.17 -16.44 -59.20
CA LEU A 317 -19.32 -17.33 -59.99
C LEU A 317 -20.02 -18.65 -60.35
N ALA A 318 -20.85 -19.20 -59.45
CA ALA A 318 -21.67 -20.38 -59.71
C ALA A 318 -22.76 -20.09 -60.76
N TYR A 319 -23.42 -18.93 -60.68
CA TYR A 319 -24.41 -18.49 -61.66
C TYR A 319 -23.81 -18.37 -63.07
N PHE A 320 -22.65 -17.71 -63.21
CA PHE A 320 -21.98 -17.56 -64.50
C PHE A 320 -21.40 -18.87 -65.06
N ARG A 321 -21.13 -19.87 -64.21
CA ARG A 321 -20.77 -21.23 -64.66
C ARG A 321 -21.98 -22.04 -65.12
N GLY A 322 -23.15 -21.84 -64.50
CA GLY A 322 -24.40 -22.51 -64.90
C GLY A 322 -25.03 -21.99 -66.18
N VAL A 323 -24.79 -20.73 -66.56
CA VAL A 323 -25.32 -20.09 -67.78
C VAL A 323 -24.52 -20.46 -69.05
N LYS A 324 -23.39 -21.17 -68.91
CA LYS A 324 -22.55 -21.65 -70.03
C LYS A 324 -22.76 -23.11 -70.41
N GLN A 325 -23.80 -23.77 -69.89
CA GLN A 325 -24.30 -25.08 -70.35
C GLN A 325 -25.66 -24.91 -71.03
#